data_AF-A0A8J7CDT5-F1
#
_entry.id   AF-A0A8J7CDT5-F1
#
_cell.length_a   1.000
_cell.length_b   1.000
_cell.length_c   1.000
_cell.angle_alpha   90.00
_cell.angle_beta   90.00
_cell.angle_gamma   90.00
#
_symmetry.space_group_name_H-M   'P 1'
#
loop_
_entity.id
_entity.type
_entity.pdbx_description
1 polymer ?
#
loop_
_entity_poly.entity_id
_entity_poly.type
_entity_poly.pdbx_seq_one_letter_code
_entity_poly.pdbx_strand_id
1 'polypeptide(L)'
;IQEEDARWKIKRLKKAGKDWKWVEPLYTEKDAKEVLKQIKRVPFNKEKEIPGIGSVRFIPAGHILGAAIVELNVRTSEGQRKIVFSGDLGVEGGRLMGQPQPAPKPDYLIMESTYGNRSRKDGGDRTEELFQIVSRTISRGGKVIIPAFAVGRSQEIIARLNDLVEAGRLPDLPVFLDSPMAVRATAVFEDHPEAWSEEAQALDEAGDAPLEFPGLRLTRSVEESKELNRMDGPAVIISASGMCTAGRIKHHLKYNIGDSANTILFVGYQAGGSLGRIIQSGVNPVRIFGEMLTVQAEIVSIEGFSAHADREELLQWFESMEGRPRKTFVVHGEEEACLALGKTLREKYEVDVEVPEPGQEFVLE
;
A
#
# COMPACT_ATOMS: atom_id res chain seq x y z
N ILE A 1 12.42 -3.25 -13.16
CA ILE A 1 12.03 -4.43 -12.35
C ILE A 1 12.15 -5.70 -13.19
N GLN A 2 11.26 -5.97 -14.16
CA GLN A 2 11.29 -7.23 -14.92
C GLN A 2 12.61 -7.51 -15.65
N GLU A 3 13.19 -6.52 -16.31
CA GLU A 3 14.54 -6.65 -16.90
C GLU A 3 15.62 -6.94 -15.86
N GLU A 4 15.54 -6.33 -14.68
CA GLU A 4 16.51 -6.54 -13.62
C GLU A 4 16.38 -7.94 -13.01
N ASP A 5 15.15 -8.40 -12.77
CA ASP A 5 14.85 -9.75 -12.29
C ASP A 5 15.35 -10.81 -13.28
N ALA A 6 15.13 -10.60 -14.58
CA ALA A 6 15.68 -11.45 -15.63
C ALA A 6 17.21 -11.46 -15.59
N ARG A 7 17.87 -10.29 -15.50
CA ARG A 7 19.34 -10.18 -15.39
C ARG A 7 19.88 -10.92 -14.15
N TRP A 8 19.26 -10.76 -12.98
CA TRP A 8 19.66 -11.45 -11.75
C TRP A 8 19.48 -12.96 -11.84
N LYS A 9 18.36 -13.42 -12.40
CA LYS A 9 18.09 -14.85 -12.63
C LYS A 9 19.11 -15.45 -13.60
N ILE A 10 19.44 -14.76 -14.69
CA ILE A 10 20.50 -15.16 -15.63
C ILE A 10 21.85 -15.27 -14.90
N LYS A 11 22.23 -14.26 -14.12
CA LYS A 11 23.48 -14.26 -13.35
C LYS A 11 23.57 -15.45 -12.39
N ARG A 12 22.47 -15.77 -11.70
CA ARG A 12 22.38 -16.92 -10.78
C ARG A 12 22.49 -18.26 -11.53
N LEU A 13 21.77 -18.43 -12.64
CA LEU A 13 21.81 -19.66 -13.44
C LEU A 13 23.19 -19.88 -14.06
N LYS A 14 23.82 -18.83 -14.59
CA LYS A 14 25.21 -18.87 -15.08
C LYS A 14 26.18 -19.34 -13.99
N LYS A 15 26.09 -18.78 -12.78
CA LYS A 15 26.93 -19.19 -11.64
C LYS A 15 26.69 -20.66 -11.24
N ALA A 16 25.48 -21.16 -11.41
CA ALA A 16 25.11 -22.54 -11.11
C ALA A 16 25.35 -23.53 -12.29
N GLY A 17 25.92 -23.08 -13.41
CA GLY A 17 26.13 -23.91 -14.60
C GLY A 17 24.83 -24.40 -15.27
N LYS A 18 23.70 -23.73 -15.04
CA LYS A 18 22.38 -24.10 -15.58
C LYS A 18 22.06 -23.30 -16.85
N ASP A 19 21.23 -23.86 -17.72
CA ASP A 19 20.73 -23.14 -18.90
C ASP A 19 19.88 -21.93 -18.49
N TRP A 20 20.16 -20.81 -19.15
CA TRP A 20 19.63 -19.48 -18.86
C TRP A 20 19.02 -18.80 -20.09
N LYS A 21 19.14 -19.40 -21.29
CA LYS A 21 18.74 -18.77 -22.56
C LYS A 21 17.23 -18.52 -22.66
N TRP A 22 16.43 -19.28 -21.91
CA TRP A 22 14.98 -19.14 -21.83
C TRP A 22 14.52 -17.97 -20.94
N VAL A 23 15.44 -17.33 -20.21
CA VAL A 23 15.07 -16.26 -19.27
C VAL A 23 14.92 -14.95 -20.03
N GLU A 24 13.68 -14.55 -20.25
CA GLU A 24 13.31 -13.26 -20.81
C GLU A 24 12.49 -12.43 -19.81
N PRO A 25 12.60 -11.09 -19.83
CA PRO A 25 11.74 -10.25 -19.01
C PRO A 25 10.30 -10.23 -19.57
N LEU A 26 9.30 -10.12 -18.70
CA LEU A 26 7.89 -10.01 -19.12
C LEU A 26 7.61 -8.76 -19.97
N TYR A 27 8.34 -7.67 -19.72
CA TYR A 27 8.33 -6.43 -20.49
C TYR A 27 9.63 -5.65 -20.25
N THR A 28 9.93 -4.72 -21.15
CA THR A 28 11.12 -3.85 -21.11
C THR A 28 10.79 -2.42 -20.68
N GLU A 29 11.81 -1.63 -20.33
CA GLU A 29 11.65 -0.20 -20.11
C GLU A 29 11.07 0.52 -21.34
N LYS A 30 11.40 0.04 -22.55
CA LYS A 30 10.84 0.58 -23.79
C LYS A 30 9.32 0.37 -23.83
N ASP A 31 8.86 -0.84 -23.52
CA ASP A 31 7.42 -1.16 -23.51
C ASP A 31 6.68 -0.27 -22.51
N ALA A 32 7.25 -0.07 -21.32
CA ALA A 32 6.69 0.85 -20.33
C ALA A 32 6.59 2.29 -20.86
N LYS A 33 7.61 2.80 -21.55
CA LYS A 33 7.58 4.14 -22.17
C LYS A 33 6.53 4.27 -23.27
N GLU A 34 6.29 3.22 -24.05
CA GLU A 34 5.24 3.24 -25.07
C GLU A 34 3.83 3.25 -24.47
N VAL A 35 3.61 2.55 -23.35
CA VAL A 35 2.33 2.60 -22.61
C VAL A 35 2.06 4.01 -22.08
N LEU A 36 3.07 4.72 -21.56
CA LEU A 36 2.88 6.08 -21.04
C LEU A 36 2.32 7.05 -22.08
N LYS A 37 2.63 6.86 -23.37
CA LYS A 37 2.10 7.71 -24.47
C LYS A 37 0.61 7.49 -24.72
N GLN A 38 0.05 6.39 -24.23
CA GLN A 38 -1.35 6.03 -24.42
C GLN A 38 -2.24 6.50 -23.25
N ILE A 39 -1.63 6.96 -22.15
CA ILE A 39 -2.36 7.41 -20.95
C ILE A 39 -3.06 8.74 -21.24
N LYS A 40 -4.37 8.77 -21.01
CA LYS A 40 -5.18 9.99 -21.04
C LYS A 40 -5.63 10.31 -19.62
N ARG A 41 -5.29 11.52 -19.16
CA ARG A 41 -5.70 12.02 -17.84
C ARG A 41 -7.18 12.42 -17.88
N VAL A 42 -7.91 12.03 -16.85
CA VAL A 42 -9.31 12.42 -16.63
C VAL A 42 -9.39 12.96 -15.20
N PRO A 43 -9.82 14.23 -15.01
CA PRO A 43 -9.99 14.77 -13.67
C PRO A 43 -11.04 13.98 -12.88
N PHE A 44 -10.86 13.89 -11.56
CA PHE A 44 -11.86 13.32 -10.67
C PHE A 44 -13.22 14.01 -10.82
N ASN A 45 -14.28 13.25 -10.61
CA ASN A 45 -15.67 13.68 -10.64
C ASN A 45 -16.11 14.33 -11.96
N LYS A 46 -15.34 14.13 -13.04
CA LYS A 46 -15.72 14.50 -14.41
C LYS A 46 -16.03 13.25 -15.22
N GLU A 47 -17.17 13.30 -15.89
CA GLU A 47 -17.55 12.25 -16.84
C GLU A 47 -16.76 12.40 -18.15
N LYS A 48 -16.28 11.27 -18.66
CA LYS A 48 -15.55 11.19 -19.92
C LYS A 48 -16.19 10.15 -20.82
N GLU A 49 -16.64 10.57 -22.00
CA GLU A 49 -17.11 9.66 -23.04
C GLU A 49 -15.99 8.71 -23.50
N ILE A 50 -16.33 7.43 -23.58
CA ILE A 50 -15.56 6.36 -24.20
C ILE A 50 -16.31 5.96 -25.49
N PRO A 51 -15.84 6.40 -26.67
CA PRO A 51 -16.53 6.17 -27.94
C PRO A 51 -16.88 4.71 -28.17
N GLY A 52 -18.15 4.45 -28.48
CA GLY A 52 -18.67 3.10 -28.75
C GLY A 52 -18.91 2.22 -27.51
N ILE A 53 -18.57 2.68 -26.31
CA ILE A 53 -18.74 1.92 -25.06
C ILE A 53 -19.74 2.62 -24.13
N GLY A 54 -19.57 3.93 -23.91
CA GLY A 54 -20.37 4.70 -22.96
C GLY A 54 -19.53 5.79 -22.30
N SER A 55 -19.53 5.90 -20.97
CA SER A 55 -18.73 6.89 -20.25
C SER A 55 -18.06 6.33 -19.00
N VAL A 56 -17.02 7.02 -18.54
CA VAL A 56 -16.33 6.75 -17.28
C VAL A 56 -16.26 8.00 -16.42
N ARG A 57 -16.40 7.82 -15.11
CA ARG A 57 -16.09 8.82 -14.10
C ARG A 57 -15.20 8.20 -13.04
N PHE A 58 -14.14 8.92 -12.67
CA PHE A 58 -13.24 8.54 -11.58
C PHE A 58 -13.65 9.31 -10.32
N ILE A 59 -13.81 8.62 -9.20
CA ILE A 59 -14.19 9.17 -7.91
C ILE A 59 -13.05 8.88 -6.93
N PRO A 60 -12.60 9.83 -6.08
CA PRO A 60 -11.49 9.58 -5.15
C PRO A 60 -11.72 8.38 -4.22
N ALA A 61 -10.78 7.43 -4.20
CA ALA A 61 -10.86 6.22 -3.37
C ALA A 61 -10.13 6.33 -2.02
N GLY A 62 -9.33 7.38 -1.80
CA GLY A 62 -8.60 7.57 -0.53
C GLY A 62 -7.46 6.58 -0.23
N HIS A 63 -7.16 5.63 -1.12
CA HIS A 63 -6.19 4.56 -0.86
C HIS A 63 -4.72 5.00 -0.98
N ILE A 64 -4.38 5.60 -2.12
CA ILE A 64 -3.09 6.26 -2.41
C ILE A 64 -3.36 7.47 -3.31
N LEU A 65 -2.34 8.29 -3.55
CA LEU A 65 -2.42 9.43 -4.46
C LEU A 65 -2.95 9.00 -5.84
N GLY A 66 -4.05 9.62 -6.27
CA GLY A 66 -4.70 9.30 -7.55
C GLY A 66 -5.52 8.01 -7.58
N ALA A 67 -5.68 7.30 -6.46
CA ALA A 67 -6.54 6.12 -6.38
C ALA A 67 -8.00 6.49 -6.64
N ALA A 68 -8.68 5.65 -7.43
CA ALA A 68 -10.00 5.95 -7.95
C ALA A 68 -10.95 4.76 -7.84
N ILE A 69 -12.15 5.04 -7.33
CA ILE A 69 -13.37 4.30 -7.62
C ILE A 69 -13.73 4.61 -9.08
N VAL A 70 -14.04 3.58 -9.86
CA VAL A 70 -14.36 3.72 -11.29
C VAL A 70 -15.85 3.48 -11.49
N GLU A 71 -16.57 4.53 -11.87
CA GLU A 71 -17.93 4.43 -12.38
C GLU A 71 -17.90 4.30 -13.90
N LEU A 72 -18.44 3.20 -14.41
CA LEU A 72 -18.64 2.95 -15.83
C LEU A 72 -20.13 2.94 -16.15
N ASN A 73 -20.51 3.78 -17.09
CA ASN A 73 -21.82 3.79 -17.70
C ASN A 73 -21.71 3.13 -19.07
N VAL A 74 -22.15 1.89 -19.19
CA VAL A 74 -22.00 1.08 -20.40
C VAL A 74 -23.32 1.07 -21.18
N ARG A 75 -23.24 1.33 -22.48
CA ARG A 75 -24.39 1.20 -23.39
C ARG A 75 -24.63 -0.28 -23.70
N THR A 76 -25.86 -0.74 -23.49
CA THR A 76 -26.30 -2.11 -23.81
C THR A 76 -27.43 -2.05 -24.84
N SER A 77 -27.81 -3.20 -25.41
CA SER A 77 -29.00 -3.31 -26.28
C SER A 77 -30.29 -2.90 -25.57
N GLU A 78 -30.31 -2.98 -24.23
CA GLU A 78 -31.45 -2.68 -23.37
C GLU A 78 -31.33 -1.34 -22.65
N GLY A 79 -30.45 -0.45 -23.12
CA GLY A 79 -30.26 0.90 -22.59
C GLY A 79 -28.86 1.12 -22.02
N GLN A 80 -28.79 1.46 -20.73
CA GLN A 80 -27.54 1.76 -20.05
C GLN A 80 -27.45 0.93 -18.77
N ARG A 81 -26.25 0.48 -18.43
CA ARG A 81 -25.94 -0.18 -17.16
C ARG A 81 -24.82 0.56 -16.45
N LYS A 82 -25.00 0.83 -15.16
CA LYS A 82 -23.97 1.44 -14.33
C LYS A 82 -23.22 0.37 -13.54
N ILE A 83 -21.93 0.30 -13.76
CA ILE A 83 -21.01 -0.59 -13.05
C ILE A 83 -20.07 0.28 -12.23
N VAL A 84 -19.94 -0.01 -10.94
CA VAL A 84 -18.96 0.65 -10.08
C VAL A 84 -17.91 -0.38 -9.66
N PHE A 85 -16.65 -0.06 -9.88
CA PHE A 85 -15.50 -0.76 -9.32
C PHE A 85 -14.99 0.07 -8.16
N SER A 86 -14.91 -0.50 -6.96
CA SER A 86 -14.35 0.21 -5.81
C SER A 86 -12.86 0.56 -6.01
N GLY A 87 -12.14 -0.31 -6.74
CA GLY A 87 -10.69 -0.36 -6.62
C GLY A 87 -10.30 -0.72 -5.18
N ASP A 88 -9.10 -0.36 -4.78
CA ASP A 88 -8.73 -0.41 -3.37
C ASP A 88 -9.25 0.84 -2.66
N LEU A 89 -9.92 0.66 -1.54
CA LEU A 89 -10.53 1.72 -0.75
C LEU A 89 -9.60 2.13 0.40
N GLY A 90 -9.49 3.43 0.62
CA GLY A 90 -8.74 4.03 1.71
C GLY A 90 -9.35 3.75 3.08
N VAL A 91 -8.56 4.05 4.11
CA VAL A 91 -8.94 3.91 5.52
C VAL A 91 -9.38 5.24 6.12
N GLU A 92 -10.21 5.18 7.15
CA GLU A 92 -10.47 6.31 8.03
C GLU A 92 -9.24 6.65 8.88
N GLY A 93 -9.06 7.96 9.12
CA GLY A 93 -7.97 8.48 9.94
C GLY A 93 -6.59 8.36 9.31
N GLY A 94 -6.51 8.31 7.98
CA GLY A 94 -5.28 8.60 7.22
C GLY A 94 -4.81 10.02 7.50
N ARG A 95 -3.49 10.22 7.65
CA ARG A 95 -2.91 11.52 7.97
C ARG A 95 -2.71 12.38 6.72
N LEU A 96 -2.44 11.75 5.58
CA LEU A 96 -2.25 12.42 4.29
C LEU A 96 -3.38 12.20 3.30
N MET A 97 -3.93 10.98 3.24
CA MET A 97 -4.98 10.66 2.27
C MET A 97 -6.36 10.87 2.90
N GLY A 98 -7.26 11.51 2.15
CA GLY A 98 -8.66 11.66 2.55
C GLY A 98 -9.45 10.35 2.48
N GLN A 99 -10.69 10.39 2.98
CA GLN A 99 -11.62 9.26 2.95
C GLN A 99 -12.09 8.94 1.52
N PRO A 100 -12.45 7.67 1.21
CA PRO A 100 -13.13 7.34 -0.04
C PRO A 100 -14.44 8.10 -0.17
N GLN A 101 -14.67 8.75 -1.32
CA GLN A 101 -15.94 9.39 -1.58
C GLN A 101 -17.06 8.36 -1.84
N PRO A 102 -18.32 8.66 -1.48
CA PRO A 102 -19.45 7.80 -1.81
C PRO A 102 -19.61 7.62 -3.32
N ALA A 103 -20.01 6.41 -3.73
CA ALA A 103 -20.34 6.12 -5.11
C ALA A 103 -21.85 6.37 -5.39
N PRO A 104 -22.22 6.74 -6.63
CA PRO A 104 -23.63 6.78 -7.01
C PRO A 104 -24.22 5.37 -7.02
N LYS A 105 -25.56 5.26 -7.01
CA LYS A 105 -26.26 3.98 -7.08
C LYS A 105 -25.85 3.19 -8.34
N PRO A 106 -25.14 2.04 -8.20
CA PRO A 106 -24.82 1.18 -9.34
C PRO A 106 -25.95 0.20 -9.65
N ASP A 107 -25.96 -0.36 -10.86
CA ASP A 107 -26.65 -1.63 -11.12
C ASP A 107 -25.80 -2.79 -10.60
N TYR A 108 -24.49 -2.75 -10.87
CA TYR A 108 -23.51 -3.75 -10.46
C TYR A 108 -22.35 -3.13 -9.71
N LEU A 109 -22.01 -3.70 -8.56
CA LEU A 109 -20.85 -3.29 -7.76
C LEU A 109 -19.78 -4.37 -7.80
N ILE A 110 -18.52 -4.00 -8.01
CA ILE A 110 -17.36 -4.87 -7.89
C ILE A 110 -16.48 -4.28 -6.80
N MET A 111 -16.40 -4.98 -5.67
CA MET A 111 -15.90 -4.44 -4.41
C MET A 111 -14.70 -5.23 -3.90
N GLU A 112 -13.65 -4.54 -3.45
CA GLU A 112 -12.50 -5.17 -2.81
C GLU A 112 -12.85 -5.81 -1.45
N SER A 113 -12.01 -6.71 -0.97
CA SER A 113 -12.24 -7.43 0.27
C SER A 113 -10.95 -7.81 0.99
N THR A 114 -9.89 -7.00 0.85
CA THR A 114 -8.55 -7.31 1.39
C THR A 114 -8.59 -7.62 2.89
N TYR A 115 -9.49 -6.96 3.63
CA TYR A 115 -9.74 -7.15 5.04
C TYR A 115 -11.20 -7.57 5.35
N GLY A 116 -11.90 -8.18 4.39
CA GLY A 116 -13.33 -8.50 4.50
C GLY A 116 -13.76 -9.43 5.65
N ASN A 117 -12.82 -10.18 6.26
CA ASN A 117 -13.06 -11.05 7.40
C ASN A 117 -12.64 -10.46 8.76
N ARG A 118 -12.13 -9.23 8.81
CA ARG A 118 -11.57 -8.66 10.04
C ARG A 118 -11.85 -7.17 10.14
N SER A 119 -12.27 -6.77 11.33
CA SER A 119 -12.36 -5.38 11.74
C SER A 119 -11.16 -5.10 12.64
N ARG A 120 -10.56 -3.91 12.55
CA ARG A 120 -9.47 -3.57 13.47
C ARG A 120 -10.03 -3.45 14.88
N LYS A 121 -9.27 -3.94 15.86
CA LYS A 121 -9.66 -3.86 17.28
C LYS A 121 -9.47 -2.43 17.76
N ASP A 122 -10.55 -1.66 17.74
CA ASP A 122 -10.72 -0.30 18.25
C ASP A 122 -9.73 0.74 17.68
N GLY A 123 -10.23 1.96 17.46
CA GLY A 123 -9.50 3.09 16.87
C GLY A 123 -8.39 3.66 17.77
N GLY A 124 -7.41 2.83 18.14
CA GLY A 124 -6.20 3.28 18.82
C GLY A 124 -5.44 4.28 17.95
N ASP A 125 -4.81 5.25 18.61
CA ASP A 125 -3.99 6.24 17.92
C ASP A 125 -2.74 5.55 17.32
N ARG A 126 -2.73 5.41 16.00
CA ARG A 126 -1.64 4.78 15.24
C ARG A 126 -0.34 5.59 15.35
N THR A 127 -0.47 6.91 15.53
CA THR A 127 0.67 7.79 15.79
C THR A 127 1.23 7.48 17.18
N GLU A 128 0.38 7.21 18.17
CA GLU A 128 0.80 6.75 19.49
C GLU A 128 1.49 5.38 19.45
N GLU A 129 0.92 4.40 18.73
CA GLU A 129 1.52 3.08 18.63
C GLU A 129 2.89 3.14 17.94
N LEU A 130 3.00 3.93 16.86
CA LEU A 130 4.28 4.21 16.20
C LEU A 130 5.28 4.84 17.17
N PHE A 131 4.85 5.86 17.93
CA PHE A 131 5.68 6.51 18.94
C PHE A 131 6.20 5.51 19.99
N GLN A 132 5.35 4.64 20.53
CA GLN A 132 5.73 3.68 21.55
C GLN A 132 6.75 2.66 21.04
N ILE A 133 6.58 2.17 19.81
CA ILE A 133 7.53 1.25 19.17
C ILE A 133 8.87 1.93 18.90
N VAL A 134 8.82 3.13 18.30
CA VAL A 134 10.01 3.90 17.97
C VAL A 134 10.79 4.24 19.24
N SER A 135 10.13 4.80 20.24
CA SER A 135 10.74 5.17 21.53
C SER A 135 11.40 3.98 22.22
N ARG A 136 10.68 2.85 22.39
CA ARG A 136 11.26 1.68 23.09
C ARG A 136 12.42 1.03 22.33
N THR A 137 12.48 1.19 21.01
CA THR A 137 13.58 0.66 20.19
C THR A 137 14.81 1.55 20.30
N ILE A 138 14.63 2.88 20.29
CA ILE A 138 15.71 3.85 20.46
C ILE A 138 16.29 3.79 21.87
N SER A 139 15.44 3.63 22.91
CA SER A 139 15.90 3.56 24.31
C SER A 139 16.85 2.40 24.59
N ARG A 140 16.80 1.33 23.78
CA ARG A 140 17.74 0.20 23.84
C ARG A 140 18.87 0.28 22.81
N GLY A 141 19.02 1.42 22.14
CA GLY A 141 20.11 1.72 21.20
C GLY A 141 19.97 1.09 19.82
N GLY A 142 18.80 0.53 19.49
CA GLY A 142 18.59 -0.17 18.21
C GLY A 142 17.89 0.67 17.15
N LYS A 143 17.72 0.07 15.98
CA LYS A 143 17.07 0.66 14.80
C LYS A 143 15.67 0.10 14.61
N VAL A 144 14.77 0.95 14.11
CA VAL A 144 13.47 0.53 13.60
C VAL A 144 13.56 0.41 12.08
N ILE A 145 13.42 -0.81 11.57
CA ILE A 145 13.39 -1.08 10.13
C ILE A 145 11.93 -1.22 9.71
N ILE A 146 11.48 -0.36 8.80
CA ILE A 146 10.09 -0.28 8.35
C ILE A 146 10.02 -0.64 6.86
N PRO A 147 9.66 -1.89 6.51
CA PRO A 147 9.24 -2.24 5.16
C PRO A 147 7.98 -1.44 4.78
N ALA A 148 8.08 -0.56 3.78
CA ALA A 148 6.95 0.23 3.30
C ALA A 148 6.88 0.27 1.77
N PHE A 149 5.67 0.40 1.22
CA PHE A 149 5.49 0.68 -0.21
C PHE A 149 5.94 2.10 -0.52
N ALA A 150 6.60 2.27 -1.67
CA ALA A 150 7.19 3.53 -2.06
C ALA A 150 6.17 4.68 -2.24
N VAL A 151 4.93 4.33 -2.59
CA VAL A 151 3.82 5.26 -2.80
C VAL A 151 2.77 5.01 -1.72
N GLY A 152 2.30 6.07 -1.06
CA GLY A 152 1.30 6.02 0.00
C GLY A 152 1.91 5.76 1.38
N ARG A 153 2.34 4.52 1.66
CA ARG A 153 2.68 4.12 3.04
C ARG A 153 3.95 4.77 3.58
N SER A 154 4.98 4.92 2.76
CA SER A 154 6.18 5.65 3.16
C SER A 154 5.86 7.09 3.57
N GLN A 155 5.02 7.78 2.79
CA GLN A 155 4.62 9.16 3.04
C GLN A 155 3.76 9.26 4.32
N GLU A 156 2.78 8.36 4.49
CA GLU A 156 1.93 8.32 5.68
C GLU A 156 2.73 8.15 6.99
N ILE A 157 3.77 7.31 6.98
CA ILE A 157 4.66 7.13 8.13
C ILE A 157 5.49 8.39 8.38
N ILE A 158 6.02 9.01 7.32
CA ILE A 158 6.81 10.24 7.42
C ILE A 158 5.96 11.35 8.06
N ALA A 159 4.71 11.52 7.61
CA ALA A 159 3.83 12.55 8.18
C ALA A 159 3.53 12.36 9.66
N ARG A 160 3.31 11.12 10.10
CA ARG A 160 3.10 10.85 11.54
C ARG A 160 4.37 10.99 12.36
N LEU A 161 5.53 10.67 11.79
CA LEU A 161 6.81 10.98 12.44
C LEU A 161 7.02 12.49 12.55
N ASN A 162 6.61 13.27 11.55
CA ASN A 162 6.63 14.73 11.62
C ASN A 162 5.76 15.24 12.78
N ASP A 163 4.50 14.79 12.86
CA ASP A 163 3.58 15.17 13.95
C ASP A 163 4.21 14.93 15.34
N LEU A 164 4.94 13.82 15.50
CA LEU A 164 5.63 13.48 16.75
C LEU A 164 6.88 14.33 17.03
N VAL A 165 7.61 14.73 15.99
CA VAL A 165 8.78 15.62 16.11
C VAL A 165 8.32 17.04 16.46
N GLU A 166 7.29 17.56 15.79
CA GLU A 166 6.73 18.88 16.06
C GLU A 166 6.11 18.98 17.46
N ALA A 167 5.46 17.90 17.91
CA ALA A 167 4.96 17.80 19.28
C ALA A 167 6.08 17.66 20.34
N GLY A 168 7.35 17.62 19.94
CA GLY A 168 8.51 17.45 20.83
C GLY A 168 8.57 16.09 21.52
N ARG A 169 7.87 15.10 20.98
CA ARG A 169 7.77 13.76 21.57
C ARG A 169 8.91 12.86 21.14
N LEU A 170 9.30 12.94 19.87
CA LEU A 170 10.50 12.28 19.37
C LEU A 170 11.71 13.22 19.47
N PRO A 171 12.88 12.71 19.94
CA PRO A 171 14.11 13.49 19.91
C PRO A 171 14.57 13.72 18.46
N ASP A 172 15.63 14.49 18.27
CA ASP A 172 16.31 14.63 16.97
C ASP A 172 16.94 13.28 16.56
N LEU A 173 16.11 12.43 15.96
CA LEU A 173 16.40 11.06 15.56
C LEU A 173 16.63 11.01 14.04
N PRO A 174 17.71 10.38 13.57
CA PRO A 174 17.89 10.12 12.15
C PRO A 174 16.78 9.20 11.60
N VAL A 175 15.99 9.73 10.66
CA VAL A 175 14.98 8.98 9.90
C VAL A 175 15.40 8.94 8.43
N PHE A 176 15.56 7.74 7.87
CA PHE A 176 16.01 7.55 6.49
C PHE A 176 14.89 6.99 5.62
N LEU A 177 14.61 7.67 4.50
CA LEU A 177 13.80 7.12 3.41
C LEU A 177 14.74 6.50 2.36
N ASP A 178 15.01 5.21 2.48
CA ASP A 178 15.93 4.47 1.61
C ASP A 178 15.23 3.78 0.45
N SER A 179 14.69 4.59 -0.45
CA SER A 179 14.09 4.12 -1.70
C SER A 179 14.06 5.26 -2.72
N PRO A 180 14.82 5.17 -3.84
CA PRO A 180 14.79 6.21 -4.87
C PRO A 180 13.38 6.43 -5.44
N MET A 181 12.58 5.37 -5.47
CA MET A 181 11.19 5.43 -5.91
C MET A 181 10.32 6.14 -4.86
N ALA A 182 10.54 5.89 -3.57
CA ALA A 182 9.77 6.56 -2.52
C ALA A 182 10.11 8.04 -2.42
N VAL A 183 11.40 8.39 -2.55
CA VAL A 183 11.85 9.79 -2.62
C VAL A 183 11.18 10.53 -3.77
N ARG A 184 11.11 9.92 -4.97
CA ARG A 184 10.39 10.52 -6.10
C ARG A 184 8.89 10.59 -5.87
N ALA A 185 8.31 9.57 -5.25
CA ALA A 185 6.89 9.57 -4.92
C ALA A 185 6.54 10.66 -3.91
N THR A 186 7.39 10.92 -2.90
CA THR A 186 7.21 12.02 -1.94
C THR A 186 7.13 13.37 -2.66
N ALA A 187 8.05 13.64 -3.60
CA ALA A 187 7.98 14.86 -4.41
C ALA A 187 6.67 14.98 -5.22
N VAL A 188 6.15 13.85 -5.74
CA VAL A 188 4.85 13.85 -6.43
C VAL A 188 3.69 14.09 -5.47
N PHE A 189 3.78 13.67 -4.21
CA PHE A 189 2.78 14.01 -3.19
C PHE A 189 2.78 15.51 -2.92
N GLU A 190 3.96 16.12 -2.74
CA GLU A 190 4.15 17.57 -2.53
C GLU A 190 3.65 18.41 -3.71
N ASP A 191 3.80 17.91 -4.94
CA ASP A 191 3.29 18.58 -6.15
C ASP A 191 1.75 18.51 -6.30
N HIS A 192 1.05 17.71 -5.46
CA HIS A 192 -0.38 17.42 -5.59
C HIS A 192 -1.16 17.51 -4.25
N PRO A 193 -1.13 18.66 -3.55
CA PRO A 193 -1.86 18.84 -2.29
C PRO A 193 -3.38 18.75 -2.48
N GLU A 194 -3.92 19.00 -3.67
CA GLU A 194 -5.36 18.88 -3.96
C GLU A 194 -5.93 17.47 -3.77
N ALA A 195 -5.05 16.46 -3.67
CA ALA A 195 -5.40 15.07 -3.45
C ALA A 195 -5.19 14.62 -1.99
N TRP A 196 -4.73 15.50 -1.10
CA TRP A 196 -4.55 15.21 0.33
C TRP A 196 -5.88 15.30 1.09
N SER A 197 -5.89 14.87 2.36
CA SER A 197 -7.03 15.11 3.25
C SER A 197 -7.23 16.60 3.51
N GLU A 198 -8.45 17.01 3.89
CA GLU A 198 -8.76 18.41 4.18
C GLU A 198 -7.88 18.96 5.31
N GLU A 199 -7.57 18.15 6.32
CA GLU A 199 -6.69 18.53 7.42
C GLU A 199 -5.25 18.75 6.96
N ALA A 200 -4.73 17.89 6.07
CA ALA A 200 -3.39 18.03 5.53
C ALA A 200 -3.28 19.25 4.59
N GLN A 201 -4.32 19.52 3.79
CA GLN A 201 -4.40 20.73 2.96
C GLN A 201 -4.41 22.00 3.83
N ALA A 202 -5.20 22.01 4.91
CA ALA A 202 -5.27 23.16 5.80
C ALA A 202 -3.92 23.47 6.50
N LEU A 203 -3.14 22.43 6.81
CA LEU A 203 -1.79 22.58 7.37
C LEU A 203 -0.80 23.13 6.33
N ASP A 204 -0.82 22.59 5.11
CA ASP A 204 -0.02 23.09 3.98
C ASP A 204 -0.31 24.58 3.70
N GLU A 205 -1.60 24.95 3.66
CA GLU A 205 -2.04 26.35 3.50
C GLU A 205 -1.58 27.27 4.65
N ALA A 206 -1.43 26.71 5.86
CA ALA A 206 -0.89 27.42 7.02
C ALA A 206 0.66 27.53 7.01
N GLY A 207 1.33 26.93 6.02
CA GLY A 207 2.78 26.93 5.86
C GLY A 207 3.50 25.81 6.59
N ASP A 208 2.77 24.77 7.02
CA ASP A 208 3.35 23.52 7.52
C ASP A 208 3.88 22.67 6.36
N ALA A 209 4.85 21.79 6.63
CA ALA A 209 5.43 20.86 5.65
C ALA A 209 5.29 19.41 6.15
N PRO A 210 4.13 18.77 5.96
CA PRO A 210 3.82 17.46 6.56
C PRO A 210 4.77 16.32 6.16
N LEU A 211 5.60 16.50 5.13
CA LEU A 211 6.53 15.50 4.61
C LEU A 211 8.00 15.84 4.88
N GLU A 212 8.28 16.92 5.62
CA GLU A 212 9.63 17.38 5.93
C GLU A 212 9.81 17.58 7.44
N PHE A 213 10.96 17.15 7.97
CA PHE A 213 11.38 17.49 9.33
C PHE A 213 12.91 17.40 9.48
N PRO A 214 13.54 18.07 10.45
CA PRO A 214 15.01 18.17 10.56
C PRO A 214 15.76 16.82 10.56
N GLY A 215 15.17 15.77 11.13
CA GLY A 215 15.74 14.43 11.20
C GLY A 215 15.58 13.58 9.94
N LEU A 216 14.76 14.00 8.97
CA LEU A 216 14.46 13.23 7.77
C LEU A 216 15.58 13.33 6.72
N ARG A 217 16.02 12.18 6.23
CA ARG A 217 17.10 12.05 5.24
C ARG A 217 16.65 11.19 4.06
N LEU A 218 16.64 11.79 2.87
CA LEU A 218 16.24 11.14 1.63
C LEU A 218 17.45 10.44 0.98
N THR A 219 17.48 9.11 0.99
CA THR A 219 18.60 8.33 0.46
C THR A 219 18.37 7.95 -1.00
N ARG A 220 19.26 8.42 -1.88
CA ARG A 220 19.10 8.29 -3.34
C ARG A 220 20.11 7.30 -3.93
N SER A 221 21.36 7.33 -3.48
CA SER A 221 22.42 6.48 -4.04
C SER A 221 22.43 5.08 -3.44
N VAL A 222 23.08 4.14 -4.13
CA VAL A 222 23.27 2.77 -3.61
C VAL A 222 24.37 2.76 -2.55
N GLU A 223 25.32 3.66 -2.68
CA GLU A 223 26.45 3.87 -1.79
C GLU A 223 25.95 4.32 -0.41
N GLU A 224 25.12 5.37 -0.35
CA GLU A 224 24.46 5.81 0.89
C GLU A 224 23.68 4.66 1.54
N SER A 225 22.86 3.92 0.77
CA SER A 225 22.11 2.77 1.29
C SER A 225 23.02 1.70 1.93
N LYS A 226 24.19 1.43 1.34
CA LYS A 226 25.16 0.48 1.91
C LYS A 226 25.79 1.00 3.21
N GLU A 227 26.00 2.31 3.33
CA GLU A 227 26.50 2.93 4.56
C GLU A 227 25.48 2.80 5.69
N LEU A 228 24.18 2.98 5.41
CA LEU A 228 23.11 2.79 6.40
C LEU A 228 23.09 1.38 7.00
N ASN A 229 23.40 0.36 6.19
CA ASN A 229 23.47 -1.02 6.67
C ASN A 229 24.59 -1.25 7.70
N ARG A 230 25.60 -0.37 7.75
CA ARG A 230 26.75 -0.43 8.66
C ARG A 230 26.75 0.67 9.72
N MET A 231 25.75 1.55 9.69
CA MET A 231 25.62 2.63 10.66
C MET A 231 25.39 2.05 12.05
N ASP A 232 26.06 2.59 13.07
CA ASP A 232 25.81 2.27 14.47
C ASP A 232 24.81 3.26 15.08
N GLY A 233 24.17 2.82 16.16
CA GLY A 233 23.25 3.65 16.94
C GLY A 233 21.80 3.67 16.41
N PRO A 234 20.94 4.41 17.12
CA PRO A 234 19.51 4.41 16.85
C PRO A 234 19.15 5.21 15.60
N ALA A 235 18.24 4.65 14.80
CA ALA A 235 17.69 5.28 13.61
C ALA A 235 16.35 4.62 13.23
N VAL A 236 15.55 5.33 12.43
CA VAL A 236 14.42 4.74 11.70
C VAL A 236 14.81 4.62 10.23
N ILE A 237 14.63 3.44 9.63
CA ILE A 237 14.91 3.20 8.21
C ILE A 237 13.64 2.71 7.53
N ILE A 238 13.06 3.55 6.69
CA ILE A 238 11.90 3.24 5.86
C ILE A 238 12.42 2.84 4.48
N SER A 239 12.10 1.62 4.03
CA SER A 239 12.61 1.11 2.75
C SER A 239 11.59 0.23 2.02
N ALA A 240 11.60 0.35 0.68
CA ALA A 240 10.81 -0.51 -0.20
C ALA A 240 11.51 -1.85 -0.50
N SER A 241 10.78 -2.93 -0.83
CA SER A 241 9.31 -3.03 -0.94
C SER A 241 8.60 -3.38 0.39
N GLY A 242 7.34 -2.95 0.54
CA GLY A 242 6.54 -3.15 1.76
C GLY A 242 6.30 -4.60 2.17
N MET A 243 6.43 -5.55 1.24
CA MET A 243 6.29 -7.00 1.50
C MET A 243 7.63 -7.76 1.54
N CYS A 244 8.75 -7.03 1.52
CA CYS A 244 10.10 -7.58 1.54
C CYS A 244 10.43 -8.55 0.37
N THR A 245 9.70 -8.43 -0.75
CA THR A 245 9.86 -9.29 -1.93
C THR A 245 11.14 -8.97 -2.70
N ALA A 246 11.47 -7.68 -2.79
CA ALA A 246 12.61 -7.15 -3.53
C ALA A 246 13.08 -5.81 -2.94
N GLY A 247 14.15 -5.25 -3.50
CA GLY A 247 14.64 -3.92 -3.14
C GLY A 247 15.58 -3.88 -1.95
N ARG A 248 15.91 -2.65 -1.53
CA ARG A 248 16.91 -2.33 -0.49
C ARG A 248 16.51 -2.89 0.88
N ILE A 249 15.21 -3.06 1.14
CA ILE A 249 14.70 -3.59 2.40
C ILE A 249 15.28 -4.97 2.74
N LYS A 250 15.52 -5.82 1.74
CA LYS A 250 16.11 -7.15 1.98
C LYS A 250 17.54 -7.07 2.49
N HIS A 251 18.28 -6.04 2.09
CA HIS A 251 19.60 -5.77 2.63
C HIS A 251 19.47 -5.30 4.08
N HIS A 252 18.61 -4.32 4.37
CA HIS A 252 18.36 -3.88 5.75
C HIS A 252 17.94 -5.03 6.66
N LEU A 253 17.05 -5.92 6.22
CA LEU A 253 16.69 -7.12 6.97
C LEU A 253 17.90 -8.03 7.22
N LYS A 254 18.72 -8.30 6.19
CA LYS A 254 19.92 -9.13 6.34
C LYS A 254 20.87 -8.61 7.43
N TYR A 255 21.06 -7.29 7.52
CA TYR A 255 22.00 -6.71 8.49
C TYR A 255 21.40 -6.51 9.89
N ASN A 256 20.09 -6.31 10.01
CA ASN A 256 19.49 -5.89 11.27
C ASN A 256 18.63 -6.97 11.97
N ILE A 257 18.16 -8.01 11.27
CA ILE A 257 17.23 -9.01 11.84
C ILE A 257 17.86 -9.89 12.94
N GLY A 258 19.19 -10.02 12.91
CA GLY A 258 19.95 -10.85 13.84
C GLY A 258 20.39 -10.13 15.11
N ASP A 259 19.91 -8.91 15.37
CA ASP A 259 20.26 -8.12 16.54
C ASP A 259 19.00 -7.78 17.35
N SER A 260 18.99 -8.22 18.61
CA SER A 260 17.88 -8.03 19.55
C SER A 260 17.59 -6.59 19.94
N ALA A 261 18.52 -5.66 19.72
CA ALA A 261 18.25 -4.24 19.93
C ALA A 261 17.30 -3.68 18.87
N ASN A 262 17.23 -4.28 17.67
CA ASN A 262 16.45 -3.75 16.55
C ASN A 262 14.97 -4.16 16.61
N THR A 263 14.14 -3.42 15.88
CA THR A 263 12.75 -3.75 15.59
C THR A 263 12.55 -3.83 14.09
N ILE A 264 11.87 -4.88 13.61
CA ILE A 264 11.27 -4.93 12.28
C ILE A 264 9.79 -4.62 12.43
N LEU A 265 9.38 -3.45 11.95
CA LEU A 265 8.02 -2.95 12.08
C LEU A 265 7.28 -3.06 10.75
N PHE A 266 6.31 -3.97 10.67
CA PHE A 266 5.42 -4.09 9.53
C PHE A 266 4.21 -3.15 9.66
N VAL A 267 3.98 -2.35 8.61
CA VAL A 267 2.92 -1.31 8.58
C VAL A 267 1.90 -1.53 7.46
N GLY A 268 1.86 -2.71 6.86
CA GLY A 268 0.97 -2.97 5.72
C GLY A 268 0.74 -4.44 5.51
N TYR A 269 -0.24 -4.75 4.66
CA TYR A 269 -0.61 -6.12 4.33
C TYR A 269 0.58 -6.94 3.83
N GLN A 270 0.70 -8.17 4.31
CA GLN A 270 1.75 -9.11 3.94
C GLN A 270 1.13 -10.31 3.25
N ALA A 271 1.15 -10.32 1.91
CA ALA A 271 0.56 -11.40 1.12
C ALA A 271 1.22 -12.76 1.40
N GLY A 272 0.44 -13.84 1.29
CA GLY A 272 0.93 -15.21 1.39
C GLY A 272 2.16 -15.48 0.51
N GLY A 273 3.18 -16.13 1.07
CA GLY A 273 4.43 -16.45 0.37
C GLY A 273 5.45 -15.31 0.26
N SER A 274 5.12 -14.09 0.67
CA SER A 274 6.10 -13.00 0.79
C SER A 274 7.09 -13.22 1.94
N LEU A 275 8.29 -12.65 1.83
CA LEU A 275 9.28 -12.72 2.92
C LEU A 275 8.78 -12.02 4.18
N GLY A 276 8.07 -10.90 4.04
CA GLY A 276 7.50 -10.20 5.19
C GLY A 276 6.46 -11.05 5.92
N ARG A 277 5.57 -11.76 5.19
CA ARG A 277 4.64 -12.72 5.80
C ARG A 277 5.36 -13.86 6.51
N ILE A 278 6.42 -14.42 5.92
CA ILE A 278 7.22 -15.48 6.55
C ILE A 278 7.83 -15.03 7.89
N ILE A 279 8.39 -13.82 7.93
CA ILE A 279 8.96 -13.24 9.16
C ILE A 279 7.85 -12.98 10.18
N GLN A 280 6.74 -12.37 9.75
CA GLN A 280 5.59 -12.05 10.61
C GLN A 280 4.97 -13.31 11.24
N SER A 281 4.99 -14.46 10.54
CA SER A 281 4.52 -15.75 11.06
C SER A 281 5.49 -16.42 12.05
N GLY A 282 6.61 -15.79 12.39
CA GLY A 282 7.55 -16.29 13.41
C GLY A 282 8.53 -17.36 12.93
N VAL A 283 8.74 -17.51 11.61
CA VAL A 283 9.70 -18.48 11.08
C VAL A 283 11.13 -18.08 11.48
N ASN A 284 11.80 -18.96 12.22
CA ASN A 284 13.18 -18.77 12.70
C ASN A 284 13.95 -20.10 12.67
N PRO A 285 15.10 -20.20 11.97
CA PRO A 285 15.74 -19.16 11.15
C PRO A 285 15.00 -18.87 9.84
N VAL A 286 15.11 -17.63 9.35
CA VAL A 286 14.51 -17.19 8.08
C VAL A 286 15.56 -17.13 6.96
N ARG A 287 15.15 -17.45 5.73
CA ARG A 287 16.05 -17.43 4.56
C ARG A 287 16.05 -16.07 3.87
N ILE A 288 17.17 -15.34 3.91
CA ILE A 288 17.36 -14.06 3.21
C ILE A 288 18.60 -14.17 2.30
N PHE A 289 18.44 -13.85 1.01
CA PHE A 289 19.50 -14.01 -0.01
C PHE A 289 20.15 -15.40 -0.09
N GLY A 290 19.43 -16.44 0.34
CA GLY A 290 19.91 -17.82 0.35
C GLY A 290 20.67 -18.21 1.62
N GLU A 291 20.86 -17.29 2.56
CA GLU A 291 21.46 -17.53 3.87
C GLU A 291 20.34 -17.71 4.91
N MET A 292 20.52 -18.63 5.86
CA MET A 292 19.62 -18.82 7.00
C MET A 292 20.07 -17.89 8.12
N LEU A 293 19.22 -16.96 8.53
CA LEU A 293 19.50 -15.97 9.56
C LEU A 293 18.61 -16.21 10.78
N THR A 294 19.21 -16.18 11.96
CA THR A 294 18.45 -16.26 13.21
C THR A 294 17.73 -14.93 13.41
N VAL A 295 16.42 -15.00 13.69
CA VAL A 295 15.62 -13.82 14.02
C VAL A 295 15.82 -13.53 15.51
N GLN A 296 16.44 -12.39 15.82
CA GLN A 296 16.61 -11.89 17.19
C GLN A 296 15.94 -10.53 17.40
N ALA A 297 15.80 -9.73 16.34
CA ALA A 297 15.09 -8.46 16.37
C ALA A 297 13.62 -8.64 16.80
N GLU A 298 13.08 -7.63 17.46
CA GLU A 298 11.66 -7.55 17.80
C GLU A 298 10.85 -7.48 16.51
N ILE A 299 9.88 -8.39 16.32
CA ILE A 299 8.98 -8.37 15.15
C ILE A 299 7.64 -7.81 15.60
N VAL A 300 7.26 -6.64 15.08
CA VAL A 300 6.02 -5.96 15.46
C VAL A 300 5.23 -5.61 14.21
N SER A 301 3.91 -5.57 14.33
CA SER A 301 3.02 -5.08 13.28
C SER A 301 2.07 -4.07 13.89
N ILE A 302 1.91 -2.92 13.24
CA ILE A 302 0.82 -2.01 13.54
C ILE A 302 -0.31 -2.30 12.57
N GLU A 303 -1.45 -2.73 13.08
CA GLU A 303 -2.66 -2.89 12.29
C GLU A 303 -3.26 -1.51 11.99
N GLY A 304 -3.73 -1.27 10.75
CA GLY A 304 -4.35 0.00 10.37
C GLY A 304 -3.45 1.06 9.73
N PHE A 305 -2.15 0.81 9.57
CA PHE A 305 -1.35 1.53 8.55
C PHE A 305 -1.56 1.00 7.13
N SER A 306 -2.19 -0.17 7.00
CA SER A 306 -2.66 -0.68 5.71
C SER A 306 -3.45 0.40 4.99
N ALA A 307 -3.21 0.53 3.69
CA ALA A 307 -3.97 1.46 2.85
C ALA A 307 -5.41 0.99 2.60
N HIS A 308 -5.74 -0.26 2.94
CA HIS A 308 -7.04 -0.87 2.67
C HIS A 308 -8.00 -0.73 3.83
N ALA A 309 -9.24 -0.39 3.48
CA ALA A 309 -10.39 -0.41 4.37
C ALA A 309 -10.53 -1.77 5.08
N ASP A 310 -10.82 -1.75 6.38
CA ASP A 310 -11.21 -2.95 7.12
C ASP A 310 -12.68 -3.32 6.87
N ARG A 311 -13.14 -4.42 7.46
CA ARG A 311 -14.53 -4.86 7.26
C ARG A 311 -15.56 -3.79 7.62
N GLU A 312 -15.41 -3.04 8.71
CA GLU A 312 -16.41 -2.03 9.07
C GLU A 312 -16.36 -0.84 8.12
N GLU A 313 -15.17 -0.39 7.73
CA GLU A 313 -15.01 0.71 6.75
C GLU A 313 -15.55 0.35 5.36
N LEU A 314 -15.32 -0.89 4.91
CA LEU A 314 -15.90 -1.42 3.69
C LEU A 314 -17.43 -1.38 3.75
N LEU A 315 -18.00 -1.79 4.89
CA LEU A 315 -19.45 -1.74 5.10
C LEU A 315 -19.99 -0.32 5.21
N GLN A 316 -19.29 0.60 5.85
CA GLN A 316 -19.63 2.02 5.94
C GLN A 316 -19.61 2.68 4.56
N TRP A 317 -18.59 2.41 3.75
CA TRP A 317 -18.54 2.90 2.37
C TRP A 317 -19.68 2.31 1.52
N PHE A 318 -19.97 1.02 1.68
CA PHE A 318 -21.13 0.41 1.03
C PHE A 318 -22.44 1.08 1.48
N GLU A 319 -22.59 1.42 2.77
CA GLU A 319 -23.73 2.15 3.33
C GLU A 319 -23.85 3.59 2.82
N SER A 320 -22.74 4.27 2.53
CA SER A 320 -22.73 5.67 2.11
C SER A 320 -23.14 5.89 0.65
N MET A 321 -23.15 4.83 -0.18
CA MET A 321 -23.58 4.92 -1.58
C MET A 321 -25.01 5.46 -1.72
N GLU A 322 -25.29 6.17 -2.82
CA GLU A 322 -26.61 6.77 -3.09
C GLU A 322 -27.76 5.73 -3.26
N GLY A 323 -27.44 4.44 -3.30
CA GLY A 323 -28.41 3.36 -3.30
C GLY A 323 -27.77 1.98 -3.39
N ARG A 324 -28.58 0.93 -3.19
CA ARG A 324 -28.12 -0.46 -3.24
C ARG A 324 -27.98 -0.97 -4.68
N PRO A 325 -26.92 -1.74 -4.99
CA PRO A 325 -26.77 -2.41 -6.26
C PRO A 325 -27.80 -3.53 -6.44
N ARG A 326 -28.05 -3.93 -7.69
CA ARG A 326 -28.81 -5.15 -7.99
C ARG A 326 -28.00 -6.38 -7.60
N LYS A 327 -26.69 -6.36 -7.89
CA LYS A 327 -25.76 -7.44 -7.58
C LYS A 327 -24.37 -6.90 -7.23
N THR A 328 -23.73 -7.52 -6.25
CA THR A 328 -22.37 -7.22 -5.83
C THR A 328 -21.44 -8.40 -6.09
N PHE A 329 -20.29 -8.14 -6.70
CA PHE A 329 -19.19 -9.08 -6.87
C PHE A 329 -18.09 -8.72 -5.88
N VAL A 330 -17.78 -9.64 -4.96
CA VAL A 330 -16.72 -9.44 -3.97
C VAL A 330 -15.43 -10.05 -4.50
N VAL A 331 -14.41 -9.21 -4.65
CA VAL A 331 -13.12 -9.56 -5.28
C VAL A 331 -11.96 -9.04 -4.43
N HIS A 332 -10.73 -9.25 -4.89
CA HIS A 332 -9.51 -8.67 -4.31
C HIS A 332 -9.38 -8.91 -2.78
N GLY A 333 -9.35 -10.18 -2.40
CA GLY A 333 -9.17 -10.65 -1.02
C GLY A 333 -8.79 -12.13 -1.03
N GLU A 334 -8.28 -12.63 0.11
CA GLU A 334 -8.16 -14.08 0.29
C GLU A 334 -9.55 -14.71 0.38
N GLU A 335 -9.69 -15.99 0.03
CA GLU A 335 -10.97 -16.68 -0.07
C GLU A 335 -11.85 -16.49 1.18
N GLU A 336 -11.27 -16.66 2.37
CA GLU A 336 -11.98 -16.45 3.64
C GLU A 336 -12.48 -15.01 3.81
N ALA A 337 -11.70 -14.01 3.36
CA ALA A 337 -12.07 -12.60 3.44
C ALA A 337 -13.21 -12.26 2.46
N CYS A 338 -13.13 -12.75 1.23
CA CYS A 338 -14.19 -12.60 0.23
C CYS A 338 -15.51 -13.23 0.71
N LEU A 339 -15.45 -14.48 1.20
CA LEU A 339 -16.62 -15.21 1.67
C LEU A 339 -17.25 -14.57 2.91
N ALA A 340 -16.44 -14.08 3.85
CA ALA A 340 -16.93 -13.41 5.07
C ALA A 340 -17.63 -12.08 4.76
N LEU A 341 -17.03 -11.24 3.90
CA LEU A 341 -17.65 -9.99 3.49
C LEU A 341 -18.91 -10.25 2.68
N GLY A 342 -18.85 -11.18 1.71
CA GLY A 342 -19.98 -11.53 0.88
C GLY A 342 -21.16 -12.06 1.69
N LYS A 343 -20.92 -12.92 2.68
CA LYS A 343 -21.95 -13.37 3.62
C LYS A 343 -22.58 -12.20 4.37
N THR A 344 -21.75 -11.30 4.90
CA THR A 344 -22.23 -10.12 5.64
C THR A 344 -23.10 -9.23 4.76
N LEU A 345 -22.70 -9.00 3.51
CA LEU A 345 -23.46 -8.19 2.56
C LEU A 345 -24.85 -8.79 2.27
N ARG A 346 -24.93 -10.11 2.05
CA ARG A 346 -26.21 -10.82 1.83
C ARG A 346 -27.12 -10.76 3.05
N GLU A 347 -26.58 -11.06 4.24
CA GLU A 347 -27.39 -11.19 5.45
C GLU A 347 -27.81 -9.84 6.04
N LYS A 348 -26.94 -8.83 6.00
CA LYS A 348 -27.21 -7.52 6.63
C LYS A 348 -27.96 -6.56 5.70
N TYR A 349 -27.71 -6.59 4.40
CA TYR A 349 -28.27 -5.62 3.45
C TYR A 349 -29.18 -6.24 2.38
N GLU A 350 -29.43 -7.55 2.45
CA GLU A 350 -30.35 -8.27 1.57
C GLU A 350 -30.05 -8.05 0.06
N VAL A 351 -28.77 -7.95 -0.28
CA VAL A 351 -28.29 -7.80 -1.67
C VAL A 351 -27.88 -9.15 -2.26
N ASP A 352 -28.04 -9.31 -3.57
CA ASP A 352 -27.46 -10.44 -4.30
C ASP A 352 -25.94 -10.29 -4.35
N VAL A 353 -25.20 -11.31 -3.90
CA VAL A 353 -23.74 -11.26 -3.79
C VAL A 353 -23.10 -12.52 -4.31
N GLU A 354 -22.17 -12.32 -5.22
CA GLU A 354 -21.33 -13.35 -5.81
C GLU A 354 -19.87 -13.17 -5.34
N VAL A 355 -19.16 -14.28 -5.14
CA VAL A 355 -17.70 -14.31 -4.92
C VAL A 355 -17.09 -15.03 -6.11
N PRO A 356 -16.66 -14.31 -7.16
CA PRO A 356 -16.18 -14.93 -8.40
C PRO A 356 -14.88 -15.72 -8.24
N GLU A 357 -14.76 -16.80 -9.01
CA GLU A 357 -13.49 -17.48 -9.22
C GLU A 357 -12.70 -16.88 -10.40
N PRO A 358 -11.35 -16.99 -10.42
CA PRO A 358 -10.55 -16.53 -11.55
C PRO A 358 -11.00 -17.17 -12.87
N GLY A 359 -11.36 -16.33 -13.85
CA GLY A 359 -11.80 -16.76 -15.18
C GLY A 359 -13.31 -17.06 -15.29
N GLN A 360 -14.07 -16.90 -14.20
CA GLN A 360 -15.52 -16.98 -14.24
C GLN A 360 -16.11 -15.74 -14.94
N GLU A 361 -17.15 -15.96 -15.74
CA GLU A 361 -17.83 -14.92 -16.51
C GLU A 361 -19.29 -14.77 -16.07
N PHE A 362 -19.80 -13.54 -16.10
CA PHE A 362 -21.17 -13.20 -15.73
C PHE A 362 -21.81 -12.35 -16.81
N VAL A 363 -23.07 -12.65 -17.12
CA VAL A 363 -23.91 -11.79 -17.96
C VAL A 363 -24.55 -10.74 -17.07
N LEU A 364 -24.35 -9.48 -17.42
CA LEU A 364 -24.94 -8.33 -16.74
C LEU A 364 -26.20 -7.92 -17.52
N GLU A 365 -27.36 -8.34 -17.02
CA GLU A 365 -28.69 -8.07 -17.61
C GLU A 365 -29.07 -6.60 -17.60
#